data_AF-A0A1F4F5Q8-F1
#
_entry.id   AF-A0A1F4F5Q8-F1
#
_cell.length_a   1.000
_cell.length_b   1.000
_cell.length_c   1.000
_cell.angle_alpha   90.00
_cell.angle_beta   90.00
_cell.angle_gamma   90.00
#
_symmetry.space_group_name_H-M   'P 1'
#
loop_
_entity.id
_entity.type
_entity.pdbx_description
1 polymer ?
#
loop_
_entity_poly.entity_id
_entity_poly.type
_entity_poly.pdbx_seq_one_letter_code
_entity_poly.pdbx_strand_id
1 'polypeptide(L)' 'MRLYVEPMDAVVIEFDEQGLIRYERQGGGTPGQREDWTTPSLQERRAIIYAAGQEIAALTELIEALDRQDVSSR' A
#
# COMPACT_ATOMS: atom_id res chain seq x y z
N MET A 1 4.88 -3.25 -5.68
CA MET A 1 4.59 -2.05 -4.84
C MET A 1 4.60 -2.48 -3.38
N ARG A 2 4.51 -1.57 -2.40
CA ARG A 2 4.30 -1.93 -1.00
C ARG A 2 3.32 -0.93 -0.42
N LEU A 3 2.10 -1.35 -0.13
CA LEU A 3 1.08 -0.52 0.49
C LEU A 3 0.63 -1.19 1.78
N TYR A 4 0.88 -0.53 2.91
CA TYR A 4 0.37 -1.01 4.19
C TYR A 4 -1.13 -0.69 4.31
N VAL A 5 -1.91 -1.69 4.70
CA VAL A 5 -3.36 -1.60 4.85
C VAL A 5 -3.67 -1.85 6.33
N GLU A 6 -3.71 -0.76 7.10
CA GLU A 6 -3.86 -0.79 8.56
C GLU A 6 -5.05 -1.65 9.04
N PRO A 7 -6.27 -1.55 8.47
CA PRO A 7 -7.40 -2.36 8.94
C PRO A 7 -7.23 -3.87 8.76
N MET A 8 -6.25 -4.29 7.94
CA MET A 8 -5.97 -5.69 7.62
C MET A 8 -4.67 -6.20 8.27
N ASP A 9 -3.87 -5.31 8.88
CA ASP A 9 -2.50 -5.60 9.32
C ASP A 9 -1.68 -6.35 8.24
N ALA A 10 -1.78 -5.86 7.01
CA ALA A 10 -1.25 -6.50 5.82
C ALA A 10 -0.59 -5.49 4.88
N VAL A 11 0.42 -5.93 4.14
CA VAL A 11 1.08 -5.16 3.10
C VAL A 11 0.71 -5.75 1.74
N VAL A 12 0.06 -4.97 0.88
CA VAL A 12 -0.12 -5.32 -0.53
C VAL A 12 1.23 -5.21 -1.23
N ILE A 13 1.72 -6.32 -1.78
CA ILE A 13 3.04 -6.37 -2.44
C ILE A 13 2.94 -6.46 -3.96
N GLU A 14 1.92 -7.15 -4.47
CA GLU A 14 1.69 -7.35 -5.90
C GLU A 14 0.18 -7.36 -6.21
N PHE A 15 -0.18 -6.93 -7.42
CA PHE A 15 -1.53 -6.97 -7.97
C PHE A 15 -1.43 -7.26 -9.48
N ASP A 16 -2.48 -7.85 -10.06
CA ASP A 16 -2.59 -8.05 -11.51
C ASP A 16 -3.76 -7.28 -12.13
N GLU A 17 -3.91 -7.38 -13.44
CA GLU A 17 -4.97 -6.72 -14.21
C GLU A 17 -6.37 -7.27 -13.90
N GLN A 18 -6.45 -8.46 -13.32
CA GLN A 18 -7.68 -9.13 -12.92
C GLN A 18 -8.11 -8.74 -11.49
N GLY A 19 -7.27 -7.98 -10.77
CA GLY A 19 -7.52 -7.53 -9.41
C GLY A 19 -7.23 -8.60 -8.35
N LEU A 20 -6.45 -9.64 -8.70
CA LEU A 20 -5.86 -10.53 -7.71
C LEU A 20 -4.75 -9.77 -6.98
N ILE A 21 -4.65 -10.02 -5.68
CA ILE A 21 -3.71 -9.32 -4.81
C ILE A 21 -2.90 -10.34 -4.03
N ARG A 22 -1.62 -10.04 -3.88
CA ARG A 22 -0.70 -10.76 -2.99
C ARG A 22 -0.37 -9.90 -1.78
N TYR A 23 -0.52 -10.47 -0.59
CA TYR A 23 -0.21 -9.81 0.67
C TYR A 23 1.06 -10.37 1.32
N GLU A 24 1.63 -9.56 2.20
CA GLU A 24 2.58 -9.94 3.23
C GLU A 24 1.97 -9.52 4.58
N ARG A 25 1.63 -10.47 5.46
CA ARG A 25 1.00 -10.20 6.77
C ARG A 25 1.99 -10.26 7.93
N GLN A 26 1.74 -9.47 8.96
CA GLN A 26 2.52 -9.46 10.20
C GLN A 26 1.82 -10.24 11.33
N GLY A 27 1.40 -11.50 11.12
CA GLY A 27 0.69 -12.24 12.18
C GLY A 27 0.79 -13.76 12.13
N GLY A 28 1.20 -14.38 13.25
CA GLY A 28 0.98 -15.80 13.59
C GLY A 28 1.92 -16.85 12.99
N GLY A 29 2.70 -16.49 11.97
CA GLY A 29 3.74 -17.29 11.34
C GLY A 29 4.95 -16.42 11.00
N THR A 30 6.03 -17.04 10.49
CA THR A 30 7.32 -16.38 10.18
C THR A 30 7.13 -14.97 9.59
N PRO A 31 7.74 -13.92 10.17
CA PRO A 31 7.68 -12.57 9.64
C PRO A 31 8.07 -12.54 8.17
N GLY A 32 7.26 -11.90 7.33
CA GLY A 32 7.52 -11.81 5.89
C GLY A 32 7.00 -13.00 5.06
N GLN A 33 6.04 -13.77 5.58
CA GLN A 33 5.35 -14.77 4.76
C GLN A 33 4.48 -14.06 3.70
N ARG A 34 4.85 -14.28 2.43
CA ARG A 34 4.02 -13.89 1.29
C ARG A 34 2.88 -14.88 1.13
N GLU A 35 1.67 -14.38 1.05
CA GLU A 35 0.49 -15.19 0.78
C GLU A 35 0.39 -15.51 -0.72
N ASP A 36 -0.44 -16.50 -1.06
CA ASP A 36 -0.79 -16.76 -2.46
C ASP A 36 -1.64 -15.62 -3.05
N TRP A 37 -1.79 -15.60 -4.37
CA TRP A 37 -2.71 -14.68 -5.03
C TRP A 37 -4.14 -14.92 -4.56
N THR A 38 -4.84 -13.86 -4.15
CA THR A 38 -6.23 -13.96 -3.68
C THR A 38 -7.10 -12.86 -4.27
N THR A 39 -8.39 -13.14 -4.44
CA THR A 39 -9.37 -12.11 -4.80
C THR A 39 -9.83 -11.41 -3.53
N PRO A 40 -9.55 -10.11 -3.35
CA PRO A 40 -9.96 -9.39 -2.15
C PRO A 40 -11.49 -9.35 -2.03
N SER A 41 -11.99 -9.57 -0.83
CA SER A 41 -13.40 -9.39 -0.48
C SER A 41 -13.85 -7.93 -0.67
N LEU A 42 -15.15 -7.65 -0.56
CA LEU A 42 -15.64 -6.27 -0.63
C LEU A 42 -15.03 -5.37 0.45
N GLN A 43 -14.87 -5.89 1.67
CA GLN A 43 -14.29 -5.15 2.78
C GLN A 43 -12.80 -4.89 2.55
N GLU A 44 -12.04 -5.90 2.15
CA GLU A 44 -10.60 -5.77 1.86
C GLU A 44 -10.37 -4.79 0.72
N ARG A 45 -11.14 -4.87 -0.37
CA ARG A 45 -11.06 -3.89 -1.46
C ARG A 45 -11.25 -2.45 -0.98
N ARG A 46 -12.26 -2.22 -0.13
CA ARG A 46 -12.50 -0.88 0.44
C ARG A 46 -11.34 -0.42 1.31
N ALA A 47 -10.78 -1.30 2.14
CA ALA A 47 -9.63 -0.98 2.97
C ALA A 47 -8.38 -0.65 2.12
N ILE A 48 -8.13 -1.42 1.07
CA ILE A 48 -7.01 -1.20 0.14
C ILE A 48 -7.16 0.12 -0.60
N ILE A 49 -8.35 0.41 -1.14
CA ILE A 49 -8.63 1.69 -1.83
C ILE A 49 -8.44 2.87 -0.88
N TYR A 50 -8.94 2.74 0.36
CA TYR A 50 -8.77 3.78 1.37
C TYR A 50 -7.29 4.02 1.69
N ALA A 51 -6.53 2.96 1.99
CA ALA A 51 -5.10 3.04 2.26
C ALA A 51 -4.33 3.65 1.08
N ALA A 52 -4.62 3.23 -0.15
CA ALA A 52 -3.99 3.78 -1.35
C ALA A 52 -4.28 5.28 -1.51
N GLY A 53 -5.51 5.73 -1.23
CA GLY A 53 -5.86 7.14 -1.26
C GLY A 53 -5.09 7.97 -0.24
N GLN A 54 -4.89 7.45 0.97
CA GLN A 54 -4.06 8.11 1.99
C GLN A 54 -2.60 8.18 1.58
N GLU A 55 -2.04 7.07 1.06
CA GLU A 55 -0.65 7.01 0.60
C GLU A 55 -0.39 7.99 -0.55
N ILE A 56 -1.30 8.08 -1.53
CA ILE A 56 -1.20 9.06 -2.62
C ILE A 56 -1.16 10.49 -2.09
N ALA A 57 -2.03 10.83 -1.12
CA ALA A 57 -2.06 12.16 -0.52
C ALA A 57 -0.72 12.47 0.19
N ALA A 58 -0.22 11.55 1.02
CA ALA A 58 1.04 11.71 1.72
C ALA A 58 2.25 11.82 0.77
N LEU A 59 2.29 10.99 -0.28
CA LEU A 59 3.33 11.06 -1.31
C LEU A 59 3.28 12.37 -2.10
N THR A 60 2.07 12.89 -2.38
CA THR A 60 1.90 14.20 -3.04
C THR A 60 2.45 15.32 -2.16
N GLU A 61 2.09 15.35 -0.88
CA GLU A 61 2.62 16.33 0.08
C GLU A 61 4.15 16.25 0.20
N LEU A 62 4.71 15.04 0.22
CA LEU A 62 6.15 14.81 0.26
C LEU A 62 6.85 15.38 -0.99
N ILE A 63 6.34 15.08 -2.18
CA ILE A 63 6.90 15.58 -3.44
C ILE A 63 6.89 17.10 -3.44
N GLU A 64 5.76 17.73 -3.10
CA GLU A 64 5.67 19.19 -3.03
C GLU A 64 6.65 19.80 -2.02
N ALA A 65 6.87 19.13 -0.88
CA ALA A 65 7.82 19.58 0.11
C ALA A 65 9.27 19.51 -0.38
N LEU A 66 9.63 18.46 -1.12
CA LEU A 66 10.97 18.28 -1.68
C LEU A 66 11.21 19.23 -2.86
N ASP A 67 10.24 19.41 -3.76
CA ASP A 67 10.33 20.33 -4.89
C ASP A 67 10.57 21.78 -4.43
N ARG A 68 9.94 22.20 -3.32
CA ARG A 68 10.20 23.52 -2.71
C ARG A 68 11.65 23.69 -2.25
N GLN A 69 12.28 22.63 -1.74
CA GLN A 69 13.68 22.67 -1.30
C GLN A 69 14.64 22.75 -2.49
N ASP A 70 14.32 22.07 -3.58
CA ASP A 70 15.11 22.10 -4.81
C ASP A 70 15.10 23.49 -5.47
N VAL A 71 13.96 24.19 -5.46
CA VAL A 71 13.86 25.56 -5.99
C VAL A 71 14.57 26.58 -5.09
N SER A 72 14.59 26.37 -3.76
CA SER A 72 15.29 27.26 -2.81
C SER A 72 16.80 27.06 -2.80
N SER A 73 17.31 26.00 -3.42
CA SER A 73 18.74 25.67 -3.51
C SER A 73 19.40 26.14 -4.82
N ARG A 74 18.64 26.82 -5.70
CA ARG A 74 19.10 27.44 -6.95
C ARG A 74 19.10 28.96 -6.84
#